data_AF-A0A921B8W4-F1
#
_entry.id   AF-A0A921B8W4-F1
#
_cell.length_a   1.000
_cell.length_b   1.000
_cell.length_c   1.000
_cell.angle_alpha   90.00
_cell.angle_beta   90.00
_cell.angle_gamma   90.00
#
_symmetry.space_group_name_H-M   'P 1'
#
loop_
_entity.id
_entity.type
_entity.pdbx_description
1 polymer ?
#
loop_
_entity_poly.entity_id
_entity_poly.type
_entity_poly.pdbx_seq_one_letter_code
_entity_poly.pdbx_strand_id
1 'polypeptide(L)' 'MDLKDKYLGSVLENIKLERPIRLAIDCGNGAAGVIAEEVYKGLGCEVHSLYTEIDGNFPNHHPDPSKPRKPN' A
#
# COMPACT_ATOMS: atom_id res chain seq x y z
N MET A 1 7.41 7.36 -20.75
CA MET A 1 7.48 6.85 -19.36
C MET A 1 6.19 7.24 -18.67
N ASP A 2 5.49 6.25 -18.12
CA ASP A 2 4.20 6.39 -17.45
C ASP A 2 4.32 7.25 -16.16
N LEU A 3 3.23 7.89 -15.73
CA LEU A 3 3.21 8.72 -14.52
C LEU A 3 3.46 7.88 -13.26
N LYS A 4 2.91 6.66 -13.21
CA LYS A 4 3.13 5.72 -12.10
C LYS A 4 4.61 5.42 -11.93
N ASP A 5 5.29 5.09 -13.02
CA ASP A 5 6.73 4.79 -13.02
C ASP A 5 7.56 6.00 -12.56
N LYS A 6 7.20 7.22 -13.00
CA LYS A 6 7.90 8.45 -12.58
C LYS A 6 7.75 8.69 -11.08
N TYR A 7 6.55 8.51 -10.54
CA TYR A 7 6.30 8.65 -9.12
C TYR A 7 7.06 7.59 -8.31
N LEU A 8 6.98 6.32 -8.72
CA LEU A 8 7.70 5.23 -8.07
C LEU A 8 9.21 5.50 -8.05
N GLY A 9 9.80 5.86 -9.19
CA GLY A 9 11.22 6.22 -9.29
C GLY A 9 11.60 7.36 -8.35
N SER A 10 10.81 8.43 -8.32
CA SER A 10 11.05 9.56 -7.42
C SER A 10 11.02 9.15 -5.94
N VAL A 11 10.06 8.34 -5.51
CA VAL A 11 9.97 7.85 -4.13
C VAL A 11 11.19 7.01 -3.76
N LEU A 12 11.58 6.06 -4.62
CA LEU A 12 12.69 5.14 -4.35
C LEU A 12 14.07 5.83 -4.38
N GLU A 13 14.21 6.91 -5.15
CA GLU A 13 15.41 7.73 -5.16
C GLU A 13 15.57 8.52 -3.85
N ASN A 14 14.47 9.11 -3.36
CA ASN A 14 14.49 10.06 -2.25
C ASN A 14 14.34 9.43 -0.86
N ILE A 15 13.85 8.20 -0.76
CA ILE A 15 13.67 7.51 0.53
C ILE A 15 14.64 6.33 0.63
N LYS A 16 15.42 6.31 1.72
CA LYS A 16 16.32 5.21 2.07
C LYS A 16 16.00 4.75 3.49
N LEU A 17 15.72 3.46 3.64
CA LEU A 17 15.53 2.85 4.95
C LEU A 17 16.88 2.35 5.46
N GLU A 18 17.19 2.60 6.73
CA GLU A 18 18.43 2.13 7.37
C GLU A 18 18.47 0.60 7.52
N ARG A 19 17.29 -0.03 7.54
CA ARG A 19 17.11 -1.48 7.66
C ARG A 19 15.78 -1.93 7.03
N PRO A 20 15.65 -3.20 6.66
CA PRO A 20 14.36 -3.77 6.28
C PRO A 20 13.31 -3.64 7.40
N ILE A 21 12.08 -3.36 7.02
CA ILE A 21 10.91 -3.28 7.90
C ILE A 21 9.91 -4.33 7.44
N ARG A 22 9.39 -5.12 8.38
CA ARG A 22 8.23 -5.98 8.15
C ARG A 22 6.96 -5.19 8.46
N LEU A 23 6.05 -5.11 7.50
CA LEU A 23 4.82 -4.32 7.63
C LEU A 23 3.63 -5.04 6.99
N ALA A 24 2.44 -4.71 7.45
CA ALA A 24 1.21 -5.01 6.75
C ALA A 24 0.66 -3.73 6.09
N ILE A 25 0.17 -3.84 4.87
CA ILE A 25 -0.62 -2.79 4.24
C ILE A 25 -2.04 -3.28 4.02
N ASP A 26 -2.99 -2.40 4.32
CA ASP A 26 -4.41 -2.61 4.04
C ASP A 26 -4.91 -1.47 3.16
N CYS A 27 -5.31 -1.82 1.94
CA CYS A 27 -5.83 -0.83 0.99
C CYS A 27 -7.37 -0.81 0.92
N GLY A 28 -8.06 -1.70 1.63
CA GLY A 28 -9.53 -1.78 1.64
C GLY A 28 -10.15 -1.82 0.24
N ASN A 29 -9.49 -2.49 -0.71
CA ASN A 29 -9.82 -2.54 -2.15
C ASN A 29 -9.84 -1.18 -2.87
N GLY A 30 -9.27 -0.14 -2.28
CA GLY A 30 -9.18 1.21 -2.82
C GLY A 30 -7.99 1.45 -3.74
N ALA A 31 -7.93 2.67 -4.28
CA ALA A 31 -6.92 3.07 -5.27
C ALA A 31 -5.46 3.03 -4.77
N ALA A 32 -5.22 3.02 -3.45
CA ALA A 32 -3.87 2.84 -2.90
C ALA A 32 -3.24 1.51 -3.34
N GLY A 33 -4.07 0.49 -3.60
CA GLY A 33 -3.64 -0.82 -4.09
C GLY A 33 -2.89 -0.79 -5.42
N VAL A 34 -3.07 0.27 -6.24
CA VAL A 34 -2.37 0.46 -7.53
C VAL A 34 -0.85 0.44 -7.38
N ILE A 35 -0.32 0.88 -6.24
CA ILE A 35 1.11 1.19 -6.11
C ILE A 35 1.72 0.91 -4.73
N ALA A 36 0.92 0.77 -3.67
CA ALA A 36 1.43 0.65 -2.31
C ALA A 36 2.45 -0.50 -2.15
N GLU A 37 2.15 -1.68 -2.71
CA GLU A 37 3.07 -2.81 -2.68
C GLU A 37 4.41 -2.52 -3.36
N GLU A 38 4.37 -1.93 -4.55
CA GLU A 38 5.58 -1.62 -5.33
C GLU A 38 6.47 -0.61 -4.61
N VAL A 39 5.86 0.40 -3.98
CA VAL A 39 6.60 1.37 -3.15
C VAL A 39 7.30 0.66 -2.00
N TYR A 40 6.56 -0.07 -1.16
CA TYR A 40 7.16 -0.64 0.05
C TYR A 40 8.14 -1.79 -0.26
N LYS A 41 7.85 -2.65 -1.25
CA LYS A 41 8.80 -3.67 -1.71
C LYS A 41 10.05 -3.02 -2.31
N GLY A 42 9.90 -1.96 -3.11
CA GLY A 42 11.01 -1.23 -3.70
C GLY A 42 11.92 -0.54 -2.66
N LEU A 43 11.36 -0.15 -1.51
CA LEU A 43 12.12 0.37 -0.36
C LEU A 43 12.82 -0.73 0.46
N GLY A 44 12.65 -2.01 0.11
CA GLY A 44 13.24 -3.14 0.82
C GLY A 44 12.43 -3.66 2.02
N CYS A 45 11.13 -3.35 2.09
CA CYS A 45 10.26 -3.88 3.14
C CYS A 45 9.81 -5.32 2.84
N GLU A 46 9.60 -6.10 3.91
CA GLU A 46 8.83 -7.33 3.86
C GLU A 46 7.34 -6.98 4.03
N VAL A 47 6.58 -7.07 2.93
CA VAL A 47 5.20 -6.58 2.87
C VAL A 47 4.21 -7.73 2.96
N HIS A 48 3.30 -7.65 3.93
CA HIS A 48 2.09 -8.46 4.00
C HIS A 48 0.89 -7.66 3.51
N SER A 49 0.25 -8.10 2.43
CA SER A 49 -0.82 -7.36 1.78
C SER A 49 -2.20 -7.82 2.22
N LEU A 50 -3.06 -6.86 2.54
CA LEU A 50 -4.48 -7.04 2.81
C LEU A 50 -5.28 -6.18 1.82
N TYR A 51 -6.20 -6.83 1.10
CA TYR A 51 -7.19 -6.17 0.27
C TYR A 51 -6.60 -5.13 -0.71
N THR A 52 -5.49 -5.46 -1.37
CA THR A 52 -4.76 -4.58 -2.31
C THR A 52 -5.32 -4.60 -3.73
N GLU A 53 -6.13 -5.60 -4.08
CA GLU A 53 -6.84 -5.63 -5.36
C GLU A 53 -7.93 -4.56 -5.41
N ILE A 54 -7.98 -3.80 -6.50
CA ILE A 54 -8.95 -2.71 -6.67
C ILE A 54 -10.34 -3.30 -6.95
N ASP A 55 -11.29 -2.96 -6.08
CA ASP A 55 -12.71 -3.30 -6.26
C ASP A 55 -13.58 -2.20 -5.64
N GLY A 56 -14.30 -1.46 -6.50
CA GLY A 56 -15.18 -0.37 -6.10
C GLY A 56 -16.43 -0.81 -5.33
N ASN A 57 -16.69 -2.11 -5.22
CA ASN A 57 -17.74 -2.65 -4.34
C ASN A 57 -17.27 -2.76 -2.88
N PHE A 58 -15.97 -2.60 -2.60
CA PHE A 58 -15.36 -2.68 -1.27
C PHE A 58 -15.82 -3.93 -0.46
N PRO A 59 -15.63 -5.16 -0.99
CA PRO A 59 -16.25 -6.36 -0.43
C PRO A 59 -15.75 -6.77 0.96
N ASN A 60 -14.60 -6.24 1.41
CA ASN A 60 -13.97 -6.62 2.68
C ASN A 60 -14.32 -5.64 3.80
N HIS A 61 -13.92 -4.39 3.65
CA HIS A 61 -14.39 -3.27 4.46
C HIS A 61 -14.23 -1.98 3.65
N HIS A 62 -14.96 -0.94 4.06
CA HIS A 62 -14.78 0.39 3.46
C HIS A 62 -13.34 0.88 3.71
N PRO A 63 -12.68 1.54 2.74
CA PRO A 63 -11.32 2.08 2.89
C PRO A 63 -11.33 3.37 3.74
N ASP A 64 -11.83 3.28 4.96
CA ASP A 64 -11.91 4.36 5.95
C ASP A 64 -11.14 3.96 7.23
N PRO A 65 -9.83 4.21 7.29
CA PRO A 65 -9.00 3.83 8.43
C PRO A 65 -9.29 4.66 9.69
N SER A 66 -10.11 5.72 9.61
CA SER A 66 -10.49 6.53 10.78
C SER A 66 -11.48 5.81 11.70
N LYS A 67 -12.14 4.76 11.20
CA LYS A 67 -13.12 3.97 11.93
C LYS A 67 -12.46 2.70 12.48
N PRO A 68 -12.21 2.62 13.80
CA PRO A 68 -11.75 1.38 14.39
C PRO A 68 -12.83 0.30 14.20
N ARG A 69 -12.39 -0.92 13.85
CA ARG A 69 -13.29 -2.08 13.82
C ARG A 69 -13.77 -2.33 15.24
N LYS A 70 -15.09 -2.31 15.45
CA LYS A 70 -15.66 -2.73 16.73
C LYS A 70 -15.37 -4.23 16.92
N PRO A 71 -14.83 -4.66 18.07
CA PRO A 71 -14.76 -6.08 18.37
C PRO A 71 -16.19 -6.64 18.45
N ASN A 72 -16.39 -7.81 17.85
CA ASN A 72 -17.61 -8.61 18.01
C ASN A 72 -17.65 -9.23 19.40
#